data_AF-A0A7L8AF33-F1
#
_entry.id   AF-A0A7L8AF33-F1
#
_cell.length_a   1.000
_cell.length_b   1.000
_cell.length_c   1.000
_cell.angle_alpha   90.00
_cell.angle_beta   90.00
_cell.angle_gamma   90.00
#
_symmetry.space_group_name_H-M   'P 1'
#
loop_
_entity.id
_entity.type
_entity.pdbx_description
1 polymer ?
#
loop_
_entity_poly.entity_id
_entity_poly.type
_entity_poly.pdbx_seq_one_letter_code
_entity_poly.pdbx_strand_id
1 'polypeptide(L)'
;MSRSHSFSVEVAGAYNVDVALMLQHMCFWYEKVVSDDVNKFKGEYWVRMKLTQMNHQFPYWGISKIRHLVDKMLDEKLIKKGEFNTKKNDRTKWYTLTKKGKNLLKISVEKSPKKVTAEIGNNKTAEIDSLTAEIGNSKYKEVDIKDRYILLLEKIEKIFHY
;
A
#
# COMPACT_ATOMS: atom_id res chain seq x y z
N MET A 1 3.10 0.94 -23.29
CA MET A 1 4.01 -0.04 -22.64
C MET A 1 3.19 -0.96 -21.77
N SER A 2 3.49 -2.26 -21.78
CA SER A 2 2.88 -3.25 -20.89
C SER A 2 3.34 -3.03 -19.44
N ARG A 3 2.47 -3.34 -18.47
CA ARG A 3 2.84 -3.35 -17.04
C ARG A 3 3.67 -4.60 -16.74
N SER A 4 4.82 -4.43 -16.09
CA SER A 4 5.69 -5.52 -15.66
C SER A 4 5.66 -5.68 -14.15
N HIS A 5 5.81 -6.91 -13.67
CA HIS A 5 5.99 -7.23 -12.25
C HIS A 5 7.39 -7.79 -12.02
N SER A 6 8.02 -7.39 -10.92
CA SER A 6 9.28 -7.95 -10.42
C SER A 6 9.06 -8.60 -9.06
N PHE A 7 9.96 -9.51 -8.68
CA PHE A 7 9.92 -10.21 -7.40
C PHE A 7 11.32 -10.53 -6.88
N SER A 8 11.43 -10.79 -5.58
CA SER A 8 12.69 -11.23 -4.96
C SER A 8 12.95 -12.72 -5.22
N VAL A 9 14.12 -13.02 -5.79
CA VAL A 9 14.57 -14.41 -6.04
C VAL A 9 14.75 -15.17 -4.72
N GLU A 10 15.20 -14.50 -3.67
CA GLU A 10 15.39 -15.10 -2.35
C GLU A 10 14.05 -15.52 -1.72
N VAL A 11 13.03 -14.66 -1.81
CA VAL A 11 11.68 -15.01 -1.36
C VAL A 11 11.11 -16.15 -2.21
N ALA A 12 11.34 -16.13 -3.53
CA ALA A 12 10.85 -17.16 -4.43
C ALA A 12 11.50 -18.52 -4.15
N GLY A 13 12.80 -18.54 -3.85
CA GLY A 13 13.54 -19.75 -3.47
C GLY A 13 13.14 -20.31 -2.11
N ALA A 14 12.84 -19.44 -1.13
CA ALA A 14 12.35 -19.86 0.19
C ALA A 14 10.89 -20.35 0.17
N TYR A 15 10.10 -19.86 -0.79
CA TYR A 15 8.67 -20.13 -0.91
C TYR A 15 8.30 -20.54 -2.34
N ASN A 16 7.75 -19.60 -3.11
CA ASN A 16 7.48 -19.76 -4.53
C ASN A 16 7.28 -18.37 -5.16
N VAL A 17 7.20 -18.32 -6.49
CA VAL A 17 7.07 -17.08 -7.26
C VAL A 17 5.80 -16.30 -6.88
N ASP A 18 4.68 -16.97 -6.63
CA ASP A 18 3.42 -16.30 -6.30
C ASP A 18 3.51 -15.55 -4.96
N VAL A 19 4.09 -16.20 -3.94
CA VAL A 19 4.34 -15.59 -2.62
C VAL A 19 5.33 -14.44 -2.77
N ALA A 20 6.38 -14.61 -3.58
CA ALA A 20 7.37 -13.56 -3.81
C ALA A 20 6.77 -12.30 -4.46
N LEU A 21 5.94 -12.49 -5.49
CA LEU A 21 5.22 -11.40 -6.16
C LEU A 21 4.26 -10.68 -5.21
N MET A 22 3.46 -11.42 -4.45
CA MET A 22 2.50 -10.82 -3.52
C MET A 22 3.20 -10.10 -2.37
N LEU A 23 4.26 -10.71 -1.81
CA LEU A 23 5.02 -10.10 -0.72
C LEU A 23 5.74 -8.83 -1.18
N GLN A 24 6.30 -8.82 -2.41
CA GLN A 24 6.89 -7.63 -3.02
C GLN A 24 5.85 -6.51 -3.19
N HIS A 25 4.61 -6.85 -3.57
CA HIS A 25 3.52 -5.88 -3.67
C HIS A 25 3.15 -5.29 -2.30
N MET A 26 3.08 -6.12 -1.26
CA MET A 26 2.85 -5.66 0.11
C MET A 26 3.97 -4.72 0.59
N CYS A 27 5.21 -5.03 0.23
CA CYS A 27 6.38 -4.21 0.53
C CYS A 27 6.26 -2.81 -0.07
N PHE A 28 5.94 -2.73 -1.36
CA PHE A 28 5.78 -1.44 -2.04
C PHE A 28 4.78 -0.53 -1.30
N TRP A 29 3.60 -1.05 -0.97
CA TRP A 29 2.59 -0.27 -0.24
C TRP A 29 3.00 0.05 1.19
N TYR A 30 3.70 -0.87 1.86
CA TYR A 30 4.23 -0.62 3.19
C TYR A 30 5.23 0.55 3.17
N GLU A 31 6.21 0.53 2.27
CA GLU A 31 7.18 1.61 2.11
C GLU A 31 6.50 2.94 1.75
N LYS A 32 5.44 2.90 0.93
CA LYS A 32 4.67 4.10 0.60
C LYS A 32 4.02 4.71 1.84
N VAL A 33 3.34 3.89 2.65
CA VAL A 33 2.71 4.33 3.91
C VAL A 33 3.74 4.86 4.91
N VAL A 34 4.90 4.21 5.02
CA VAL A 34 6.01 4.66 5.88
C VAL A 34 6.58 6.00 5.39
N SER A 35 6.80 6.13 4.08
CA SER A 35 7.37 7.34 3.47
C SER A 35 6.44 8.54 3.60
N ASP A 36 5.13 8.31 3.50
CA ASP A 36 4.11 9.36 3.61
C ASP A 36 3.74 9.63 5.09
N ASP A 37 4.28 8.86 6.04
CA ASP A 37 4.00 8.91 7.48
C ASP A 37 2.50 8.83 7.84
N VAL A 38 1.73 8.03 7.09
CA VAL A 38 0.28 7.86 7.28
C VAL A 38 -0.05 6.52 7.92
N ASN A 39 -1.30 6.33 8.37
CA ASN A 39 -1.81 5.04 8.83
C ASN A 39 -0.96 4.36 9.93
N LYS A 40 -0.42 5.17 10.83
CA LYS A 40 0.36 4.70 11.97
C LYS A 40 -0.58 4.35 13.12
N PHE A 41 -0.61 3.08 13.49
CA PHE A 41 -1.40 2.56 14.61
C PHE A 41 -0.53 1.71 15.52
N LYS A 42 -0.59 1.98 16.82
CA LYS A 42 0.18 1.26 17.86
C LYS A 42 1.69 1.22 17.56
N GLY A 43 2.25 2.34 17.08
CA GLY A 43 3.67 2.45 16.75
C GLY A 43 4.11 1.80 15.44
N GLU A 44 3.18 1.24 14.67
CA GLU A 44 3.47 0.57 13.40
C GLU A 44 2.68 1.16 12.24
N TYR A 45 3.22 1.02 11.03
CA TYR A 45 2.59 1.46 9.79
C TYR A 45 1.75 0.34 9.18
N TRP A 46 0.54 0.66 8.74
CA TRP A 46 -0.42 -0.31 8.22
C TRP A 46 -0.93 0.03 6.83
N VAL A 47 -0.98 -0.97 5.98
CA VAL A 47 -1.53 -0.89 4.63
C VAL A 47 -2.99 -1.34 4.67
N ARG A 48 -3.91 -0.41 4.40
CA ARG A 48 -5.34 -0.70 4.20
C ARG A 48 -5.56 -1.19 2.77
N MET A 49 -5.92 -2.45 2.58
CA MET A 49 -6.08 -3.02 1.23
C MET A 49 -7.13 -4.13 1.16
N LYS A 50 -7.94 -4.09 0.10
CA LYS A 50 -8.93 -5.12 -0.25
C LYS A 50 -8.31 -6.19 -1.17
N LEU A 51 -8.82 -7.42 -1.08
CA LEU A 51 -8.42 -8.51 -1.98
C LEU A 51 -8.72 -8.18 -3.46
N THR A 52 -9.81 -7.45 -3.73
CA THR A 52 -10.17 -7.01 -5.10
C THR A 52 -9.15 -6.02 -5.68
N GLN A 53 -8.54 -5.19 -4.86
CA GLN A 53 -7.47 -4.28 -5.30
C GLN A 53 -6.21 -5.06 -5.68
N MET A 54 -5.83 -6.06 -4.88
CA MET A 54 -4.72 -6.96 -5.21
C MET A 54 -5.01 -7.73 -6.52
N ASN A 55 -6.22 -8.26 -6.69
CA ASN A 55 -6.64 -8.93 -7.92
C ASN A 55 -6.56 -8.01 -9.15
N HIS A 56 -6.95 -6.75 -9.05
CA HIS A 56 -6.81 -5.79 -10.16
C HIS A 56 -5.34 -5.55 -10.55
N GLN A 57 -4.41 -5.60 -9.59
CA GLN A 57 -2.98 -5.53 -9.89
C GLN A 57 -2.45 -6.83 -10.50
N PHE A 58 -3.01 -7.96 -10.11
CA PHE A 58 -2.64 -9.30 -10.56
C PHE A 58 -3.79 -9.98 -11.33
N PRO A 59 -4.15 -9.49 -12.53
CA PRO A 59 -5.34 -9.93 -13.25
C PRO A 59 -5.31 -11.38 -13.71
N TYR A 60 -4.14 -12.03 -13.64
CA TYR A 60 -3.94 -13.45 -13.95
C TYR A 60 -4.24 -14.38 -12.76
N TRP A 61 -4.52 -13.86 -11.57
CA TRP A 61 -4.96 -14.64 -10.42
C TRP A 61 -6.40 -14.33 -10.07
N GLY A 62 -7.25 -15.35 -9.91
CA GLY A 62 -8.58 -15.16 -9.33
C GLY A 62 -8.54 -14.74 -7.85
N ILE A 63 -9.65 -14.19 -7.34
CA ILE A 63 -9.76 -13.74 -5.93
C ILE A 63 -9.43 -14.86 -4.93
N SER A 64 -9.81 -16.10 -5.25
CA SER A 64 -9.51 -17.27 -4.39
C SER A 64 -8.00 -17.47 -4.21
N LYS A 65 -7.23 -17.34 -5.31
CA LYS A 65 -5.77 -17.42 -5.28
C LYS A 65 -5.16 -16.28 -4.48
N ILE A 66 -5.65 -15.05 -4.65
CA ILE A 66 -5.22 -13.89 -3.86
C ILE A 66 -5.44 -14.14 -2.36
N ARG A 67 -6.63 -14.62 -1.98
CA ARG A 67 -6.94 -14.96 -0.58
C ARG A 67 -5.98 -16.01 -0.04
N HIS A 68 -5.79 -17.11 -0.78
CA HIS A 68 -4.86 -18.17 -0.39
C HIS A 68 -3.43 -17.66 -0.21
N LEU A 69 -2.95 -16.76 -1.08
CA LEU A 69 -1.62 -16.16 -0.93
C LEU A 69 -1.51 -15.28 0.31
N VAL A 70 -2.54 -14.48 0.61
CA VAL A 70 -2.60 -13.66 1.82
C VAL A 70 -2.60 -14.54 3.07
N ASP A 71 -3.44 -15.57 3.11
CA ASP A 71 -3.53 -16.51 4.23
C ASP A 71 -2.18 -17.23 4.43
N LYS A 72 -1.57 -17.73 3.35
CA LYS A 72 -0.23 -18.34 3.40
C LYS A 72 0.82 -17.40 3.99
N MET A 73 0.84 -16.12 3.59
CA MET A 73 1.78 -15.14 4.16
C MET A 73 1.51 -14.82 5.63
N LEU A 74 0.24 -14.89 6.08
CA LEU A 74 -0.12 -14.72 7.49
C LEU A 74 0.33 -15.93 8.32
N ASP A 75 0.07 -17.15 7.84
CA ASP A 75 0.47 -18.40 8.50
C ASP A 75 2.00 -18.49 8.64
N GLU A 76 2.70 -18.09 7.58
CA GLU A 76 4.17 -18.01 7.55
C GLU A 76 4.74 -16.84 8.36
N LYS A 77 3.89 -16.01 8.97
CA LYS A 77 4.26 -14.81 9.72
C LYS A 77 5.12 -13.84 8.92
N LEU A 78 4.93 -13.74 7.60
CA LEU A 78 5.58 -12.75 6.73
C LEU A 78 4.88 -11.40 6.83
N ILE A 79 3.56 -11.44 6.99
CA ILE A 79 2.71 -10.29 7.27
C ILE A 79 1.86 -10.57 8.52
N LYS A 80 1.26 -9.53 9.09
CA LYS A 80 0.21 -9.66 10.10
C LYS A 80 -0.99 -8.79 9.75
N LYS A 81 -2.16 -9.18 10.23
CA LYS A 81 -3.44 -8.48 10.00
C LYS A 81 -3.86 -7.64 11.22
N GLY A 82 -4.58 -6.55 10.95
CA GLY A 82 -5.17 -5.67 11.95
C GLY A 82 -6.58 -5.22 11.53
N GLU A 83 -7.24 -4.51 12.44
CA GLU A 83 -8.59 -3.99 12.24
C GLU A 83 -8.63 -2.56 12.81
N PHE A 84 -8.71 -1.58 11.92
CA PHE A 84 -8.68 -0.15 12.25
C PHE A 84 -9.75 0.64 11.49
N ASN A 85 -10.79 -0.05 11.02
CA ASN A 85 -11.90 0.61 10.34
C ASN A 85 -12.78 1.35 11.34
N THR A 86 -13.13 2.60 11.01
CA THR A 86 -14.01 3.44 11.82
C THR A 86 -15.49 3.10 11.60
N LYS A 87 -15.87 2.73 10.38
CA LYS A 87 -17.25 2.38 10.01
C LYS A 87 -17.48 0.88 10.22
N LYS A 88 -18.54 0.52 10.95
CA LYS A 88 -18.92 -0.89 11.22
C LYS A 88 -19.16 -1.73 9.96
N ASN A 89 -19.60 -1.10 8.87
CA ASN A 89 -19.88 -1.79 7.60
C ASN A 89 -18.63 -1.93 6.71
N ASP A 90 -17.53 -1.27 7.05
CA ASP A 90 -16.29 -1.40 6.31
C ASP A 90 -15.54 -2.65 6.77
N ARG A 91 -15.40 -3.60 5.84
CA ARG A 91 -14.72 -4.89 6.08
C ARG A 91 -13.30 -4.91 5.51
N THR A 92 -12.75 -3.74 5.13
CA THR A 92 -11.42 -3.64 4.52
C THR A 92 -10.34 -4.09 5.50
N LYS A 93 -9.42 -4.94 5.07
CA LYS A 93 -8.38 -5.46 5.96
C LYS A 93 -7.14 -4.58 5.96
N TRP A 94 -6.45 -4.61 7.08
CA TRP A 94 -5.21 -3.90 7.31
C TRP A 94 -4.09 -4.89 7.49
N TYR A 95 -2.95 -4.63 6.86
CA TYR A 95 -1.80 -5.51 6.88
C TYR A 95 -0.52 -4.73 7.16
N THR A 96 0.45 -5.39 7.77
CA THR A 96 1.80 -4.84 7.92
C THR A 96 2.84 -5.94 7.79
N LEU A 97 4.06 -5.57 7.41
CA LEU A 97 5.17 -6.51 7.32
C LEU A 97 5.70 -6.83 8.72
N THR A 98 5.87 -8.12 9.01
CA THR A 98 6.52 -8.54 10.25
C THR A 98 8.04 -8.35 10.15
N LYS A 99 8.75 -8.54 11.28
CA LYS A 99 10.23 -8.61 11.26
C LYS A 99 10.75 -9.68 10.29
N LYS A 100 10.12 -10.86 10.25
CA LYS A 100 10.48 -11.94 9.32
C LYS A 100 10.31 -11.50 7.86
N GLY A 101 9.15 -10.91 7.52
CA GLY A 101 8.89 -10.43 6.15
C GLY A 101 9.86 -9.33 5.72
N LYS A 102 10.15 -8.36 6.60
CA LYS A 102 11.12 -7.29 6.34
C LYS A 102 12.53 -7.82 6.11
N ASN A 103 12.98 -8.75 6.97
CA ASN A 103 14.31 -9.36 6.85
C ASN A 103 14.46 -10.13 5.54
N LEU A 104 13.45 -10.91 5.16
CA LEU A 104 13.47 -11.69 3.93
C LEU A 104 13.51 -10.82 2.66
N LEU A 105 12.89 -9.63 2.73
CA LEU A 105 12.94 -8.62 1.68
C LEU A 105 14.16 -7.69 1.77
N LYS A 106 15.01 -7.85 2.80
CA LYS A 106 16.15 -6.97 3.11
C LYS A 106 15.76 -5.49 3.23
N ILE A 107 14.57 -5.22 3.76
CA ILE A 107 14.14 -3.85 4.06
C ILE A 107 14.99 -3.34 5.23
N SER A 108 15.80 -2.31 4.99
CA SER A 108 16.57 -1.64 6.04
C SER A 108 15.60 -1.09 7.09
N VAL A 109 15.70 -1.57 8.33
CA VAL A 109 14.81 -1.19 9.45
C VAL A 109 14.95 0.31 9.82
N GLU A 110 15.93 1.02 9.26
CA GLU A 110 16.38 2.35 9.68
C GLU A 110 16.15 3.46 8.64
N LYS A 111 15.10 3.38 7.82
CA LYS A 111 14.61 4.59 7.16
C LYS A 111 13.60 5.26 8.09
N SER A 112 14.12 6.00 9.07
CA SER A 112 13.35 7.11 9.66
C SER A 112 12.86 8.01 8.52
N PRO A 113 11.64 8.59 8.62
CA PRO A 113 11.13 9.46 7.58
C PRO A 113 12.12 10.59 7.35
N LYS A 114 12.76 10.63 6.18
CA LYS A 114 13.60 11.75 5.78
C LYS A 114 12.66 12.94 5.61
N LYS A 115 12.57 13.82 6.62
CA LYS A 115 12.16 15.20 6.40
C LYS A 115 13.21 15.82 5.48
N VAL A 116 12.90 15.92 4.20
CA VAL A 116 13.66 16.80 3.31
C VAL A 116 13.18 18.21 3.62
N THR A 117 13.82 18.87 4.58
CA THR A 117 13.71 20.32 4.72
C THR A 117 14.61 20.94 3.67
N ALA A 118 14.02 21.42 2.57
CA ALA A 118 14.69 22.40 1.74
C ALA A 118 14.62 23.75 2.48
N GLU A 119 15.77 24.25 2.91
CA GLU A 119 15.89 25.62 3.42
C GLU A 119 15.66 26.59 2.25
N ILE A 120 14.60 27.40 2.33
CA ILE A 120 14.45 28.58 1.49
C ILE A 120 14.61 29.79 2.42
N GLY A 121 15.68 30.54 2.18
CA GLY A 121 16.06 31.70 2.98
C GLY A 121 15.12 32.90 2.85
N ASN A 122 14.91 33.53 4.02
CA ASN A 122 14.62 34.94 4.33
C ASN A 122 13.31 35.64 3.88
N ASN A 123 12.39 35.69 4.84
CA ASN A 123 11.73 36.87 5.47
C ASN A 123 10.72 37.75 4.69
N LYS A 124 9.43 37.70 5.10
CA LYS A 124 8.63 38.81 5.66
C LYS A 124 7.29 38.31 6.26
N THR A 125 6.91 38.89 7.40
CA THR A 125 5.79 38.52 8.30
C THR A 125 4.43 39.07 7.84
N ALA A 126 3.35 38.28 8.01
CA ALA A 126 1.97 38.75 8.22
C ALA A 126 1.13 37.62 8.86
N GLU A 127 0.33 37.94 9.89
CA GLU A 127 -0.62 37.02 10.53
C GLU A 127 -2.02 37.09 9.89
N ILE A 128 -2.72 35.94 9.98
CA ILE A 128 -4.17 35.68 10.03
C ILE A 128 -4.75 34.85 8.87
N ASP A 129 -5.33 33.72 9.30
CA ASP A 129 -6.37 32.84 8.74
C ASP A 129 -6.08 31.79 7.63
N SER A 130 -6.38 30.55 8.02
CA SER A 130 -6.93 29.41 7.25
C SER A 130 -6.63 29.31 5.75
N LEU A 131 -5.93 28.24 5.35
CA LEU A 131 -6.31 27.22 4.33
C LEU A 131 -5.07 26.55 3.72
N THR A 132 -5.16 25.21 3.63
CA THR A 132 -4.60 24.32 2.60
C THR A 132 -3.38 24.83 1.80
N ALA A 133 -2.21 24.24 2.06
CA ALA A 133 -1.07 24.33 1.17
C ALA A 133 -0.80 22.96 0.53
N GLU A 134 -1.25 22.79 -0.72
CA GLU A 134 -0.55 21.98 -1.71
C GLU A 134 0.88 22.53 -1.88
N ILE A 135 1.88 21.64 -1.97
CA ILE A 135 3.17 21.71 -2.70
C ILE A 135 3.97 20.50 -2.16
N GLY A 136 4.44 19.50 -2.90
CA GLY A 136 4.64 19.37 -4.33
C GLY A 136 5.96 18.63 -4.58
N ASN A 137 5.97 17.30 -4.41
CA ASN A 137 6.76 16.36 -5.23
C ASN A 137 6.52 14.89 -4.82
N SER A 138 5.41 14.34 -5.26
CA SER A 138 5.24 12.90 -5.43
C SER A 138 4.47 12.71 -6.72
N LYS A 139 4.99 11.88 -7.62
CA LYS A 139 4.43 11.60 -8.96
C LYS A 139 3.08 10.84 -8.92
N TYR A 140 2.42 10.82 -7.76
CA TYR A 140 1.06 10.39 -7.53
C TYR A 140 0.37 11.52 -6.76
N LYS A 141 -0.18 12.49 -7.50
CA LYS A 141 -1.06 13.51 -6.92
C LYS A 141 -2.33 12.83 -6.42
N GLU A 142 -2.90 13.38 -5.34
CA GLU A 142 -4.16 13.01 -4.69
C GLU A 142 -5.43 13.03 -5.58
N VAL A 143 -5.27 13.12 -6.91
CA VAL A 143 -6.37 13.12 -7.88
C VAL A 143 -6.83 11.70 -8.24
N ASP A 144 -6.01 10.65 -8.09
CA ASP A 144 -6.35 9.31 -8.65
C ASP A 144 -6.74 8.23 -7.62
N ILE A 145 -7.41 8.60 -6.53
CA ILE A 145 -8.07 7.60 -5.66
C ILE A 145 -9.58 7.68 -5.86
N LYS A 146 -10.19 8.86 -5.79
CA LYS A 146 -11.63 9.00 -6.07
C LYS A 146 -11.96 8.62 -7.51
N ASP A 147 -11.19 9.10 -8.47
CA ASP A 147 -11.43 8.83 -9.89
C ASP A 147 -11.22 7.36 -10.23
N ARG A 148 -10.20 6.71 -9.66
CA ARG A 148 -9.98 5.27 -9.84
C ARG A 148 -11.09 4.43 -9.22
N TYR A 149 -11.66 4.85 -8.09
CA TYR A 149 -12.81 4.18 -7.46
C TYR A 149 -14.10 4.42 -8.25
N ILE A 150 -14.32 5.62 -8.79
CA ILE A 150 -15.49 5.98 -9.60
C ILE A 150 -15.46 5.25 -10.96
N LEU A 151 -14.31 5.27 -11.66
CA LEU A 151 -14.11 4.55 -12.92
C LEU A 151 -14.24 3.02 -12.77
N LEU A 152 -13.88 2.48 -11.60
CA LEU A 152 -14.09 1.05 -11.30
C LEU A 152 -15.57 0.72 -11.10
N LEU A 153 -16.34 1.60 -10.45
CA LEU A 153 -17.77 1.41 -10.22
C LEU A 153 -18.57 1.51 -11.53
N GLU A 154 -18.29 2.52 -12.36
CA GLU A 154 -18.93 2.66 -13.69
C GLU A 154 -18.65 1.48 -14.62
N LYS A 155 -17.44 0.92 -14.54
CA LYS A 155 -17.06 -0.24 -15.35
C LYS A 155 -17.69 -1.54 -14.85
N ILE A 156 -17.98 -1.64 -13.56
CA ILE A 156 -18.72 -2.77 -12.97
C ILE A 156 -20.20 -2.69 -13.34
N GLU A 157 -20.85 -1.53 -13.28
CA GLU A 157 -22.26 -1.37 -13.66
C GLU A 157 -22.53 -1.69 -15.15
N LYS A 158 -21.60 -1.35 -16.05
CA LYS A 158 -21.71 -1.71 -17.48
C LYS A 158 -21.62 -3.22 -17.78
N ILE A 159 -21.08 -4.03 -16.86
CA ILE A 159 -20.96 -5.48 -17.04
C ILE A 159 -22.25 -6.21 -16.62
N PHE A 160 -23.12 -5.59 -15.83
CA PHE A 160 -24.35 -6.20 -15.30
C PHE A 160 -25.64 -5.77 -16.04
N HIS A 161 -25.54 -5.05 -17.16
CA HIS A 161 -26.67 -4.63 -18.00
C HIS A 161 -26.71 -5.29 -19.39
N TYR A 162 -26.24 -6.54 -19.50
CA TYR A 162 -26.50 -7.42 -20.64
C TYR A 162 -27.14 -8.73 -20.16
#